data_AF-A0A401TNG4-F1
#
_entry.id   AF-A0A401TNG4-F1
#
_cell.length_a   1.000
_cell.length_b   1.000
_cell.length_c   1.000
_cell.angle_alpha   90.00
_cell.angle_beta   90.00
_cell.angle_gamma   90.00
#
_symmetry.space_group_name_H-M   'P 1'
#
loop_
_entity.id
_entity.type
_entity.pdbx_description
1 polymer ?
#
loop_
_entity_poly.entity_id
_entity_poly.type
_entity_poly.pdbx_seq_one_letter_code
_entity_poly.pdbx_strand_id
1 'polypeptide(L)'
;VQSFLRGWLCRRKWKTIIQDYIRSPHAESMRKRNQVVFSMLEAEAEYVQQLHILVNCFLRPLRMAASSKKPPIGHDDVSSIFLNRY
;
A
#
# COMPACT_ATOMS: atom_id res chain seq x y z
N VAL A 1 43.01 6.69 30.05
CA VAL A 1 42.56 8.04 29.54
C VAL A 1 42.62 8.15 28.02
N GLN A 2 43.73 7.83 27.36
CA GLN A 2 43.87 7.96 25.88
C GLN A 2 42.88 7.09 25.05
N SER A 3 42.58 5.86 25.50
CA SER A 3 41.62 4.96 24.82
C SER A 3 40.18 5.49 24.86
N PHE A 4 39.76 6.07 25.99
CA PHE A 4 38.44 6.66 26.16
C PHE A 4 38.22 7.88 25.26
N LEU A 5 39.20 8.79 25.23
CA LEU A 5 39.20 9.96 24.34
C LEU A 5 39.12 9.57 22.86
N ARG A 6 39.90 8.57 22.43
CA ARG A 6 39.82 8.03 21.06
C ARG A 6 38.43 7.46 20.76
N GLY A 7 37.87 6.66 21.66
CA GLY A 7 36.53 6.09 21.50
C GLY A 7 35.43 7.15 21.40
N TRP A 8 35.52 8.21 22.20
CA TRP A 8 34.61 9.36 22.13
C TRP A 8 34.74 10.12 20.80
N LEU A 9 35.97 10.39 20.36
CA LEU A 9 36.23 11.10 19.10
C LEU A 9 35.72 10.31 17.88
N CYS A 10 35.92 8.99 17.86
CA CYS A 10 35.38 8.10 16.83
C CYS A 10 33.85 8.16 16.78
N ARG A 11 33.17 8.09 17.94
CA ARG A 11 31.71 8.21 18.01
C ARG A 11 31.21 9.56 17.51
N ARG A 12 31.91 10.66 17.84
CA ARG A 12 31.57 12.00 17.38
C ARG A 12 31.73 12.11 15.86
N LYS A 13 32.85 11.64 15.30
CA LYS A 13 33.09 11.63 13.85
C LYS A 13 32.05 10.78 13.11
N TRP A 14 31.73 9.60 13.64
CA TRP A 14 30.67 8.74 13.09
C TRP A 14 29.31 9.44 13.08
N LYS A 15 28.95 10.12 14.18
CA LYS A 15 27.71 10.89 14.26
C LYS A 15 27.65 11.99 13.19
N THR A 16 28.76 12.69 12.93
CA THR A 16 28.84 13.69 11.85
C THR A 16 28.64 13.04 10.47
N ILE A 17 29.37 11.96 10.16
CA ILE A 17 29.26 11.25 8.87
C ILE A 17 27.83 10.80 8.59
N ILE A 18 27.15 10.23 9.59
CA ILE A 18 25.75 9.83 9.44
C ILE A 18 24.85 11.03 9.18
N GLN A 19 25.02 12.12 9.92
CA GLN A 19 24.18 13.32 9.75
C GLN A 19 24.36 13.92 8.35
N ASP A 20 25.59 13.97 7.86
CA ASP A 20 25.89 14.45 6.51
C ASP A 20 25.27 13.54 5.44
N TYR A 21 25.33 12.22 5.64
CA TYR A 21 24.65 11.26 4.76
C TYR A 21 23.13 11.43 4.75
N ILE A 22 22.49 11.53 5.92
CA ILE A 22 21.02 11.67 6.04
C ILE A 22 20.51 12.94 5.34
N ARG A 23 21.33 14.00 5.35
CA ARG A 23 21.06 15.29 4.69
C ARG A 23 21.52 15.34 3.24
N SER A 24 22.17 14.29 2.74
CA SER A 24 22.68 14.26 1.37
C SER A 24 21.53 14.20 0.35
N PRO A 25 21.71 14.81 -0.85
CA PRO A 25 20.73 14.72 -1.93
C PRO A 25 20.42 13.28 -2.36
N HIS A 26 21.40 12.37 -2.22
CA HIS A 26 21.23 10.96 -2.52
C HIS A 26 20.23 10.30 -1.56
N ALA A 27 20.39 10.50 -0.25
CA ALA A 27 19.48 9.96 0.76
C ALA A 27 18.06 10.53 0.62
N GLU A 28 17.93 11.80 0.24
CA GLU A 28 16.63 12.40 -0.08
C GLU A 28 15.97 11.73 -1.30
N SER A 29 16.71 11.55 -2.40
CA SER A 29 16.22 10.88 -3.60
C SER A 29 15.77 9.44 -3.33
N MET A 30 16.55 8.69 -2.53
CA MET A 30 16.16 7.35 -2.07
C MET A 30 14.87 7.38 -1.25
N ARG A 31 14.74 8.32 -0.30
CA ARG A 31 13.52 8.46 0.51
C ARG A 31 12.30 8.76 -0.35
N LYS A 32 12.44 9.65 -1.34
CA LYS A 32 11.37 9.99 -2.28
C LYS A 32 10.95 8.79 -3.13
N ARG A 33 11.91 8.02 -3.67
CA ARG A 33 11.61 6.78 -4.39
C ARG A 33 10.85 5.79 -3.53
N ASN A 34 11.35 5.53 -2.32
CA ASN A 34 10.72 4.59 -1.41
C ASN A 34 9.31 5.05 -1.03
N GLN A 35 9.12 6.34 -0.77
CA GLN A 35 7.80 6.90 -0.50
C GLN A 35 6.80 6.62 -1.63
N VAL A 36 7.17 6.86 -2.89
CA VAL A 36 6.30 6.57 -4.04
C VAL A 36 5.95 5.09 -4.12
N VAL A 37 6.95 4.21 -3.95
CA VAL A 37 6.74 2.76 -3.98
C VAL A 37 5.80 2.32 -2.87
N PHE A 38 5.99 2.82 -1.64
CA PHE A 38 5.10 2.50 -0.52
C PHE A 38 3.68 3.02 -0.73
N SER A 39 3.52 4.26 -1.21
CA SER A 39 2.20 4.79 -1.52
C SER A 39 1.48 3.99 -2.60
N MET A 40 2.19 3.52 -3.63
CA MET A 40 1.62 2.63 -4.65
C MET A 40 1.18 1.29 -4.05
N LEU A 41 2.01 0.70 -3.18
CA LEU A 41 1.69 -0.56 -2.52
C LEU A 41 0.47 -0.43 -1.60
N GLU A 42 0.40 0.65 -0.82
CA GLU A 42 -0.74 0.94 0.07
C GLU A 42 -2.03 1.13 -0.74
N ALA A 43 -1.98 1.90 -1.83
CA ALA A 43 -3.12 2.10 -2.72
C ALA A 43 -3.59 0.79 -3.36
N GLU A 44 -2.67 -0.08 -3.79
CA GLU A 44 -3.02 -1.40 -4.34
C GLU A 44 -3.68 -2.29 -3.28
N ALA A 45 -3.16 -2.29 -2.05
CA ALA A 45 -3.74 -3.05 -0.96
C ALA A 45 -5.17 -2.58 -0.62
N GLU A 46 -5.38 -1.26 -0.57
CA GLU A 46 -6.71 -0.68 -0.37
C GLU A 46 -7.66 -1.04 -1.52
N TYR A 47 -7.20 -0.93 -2.77
CA TYR A 47 -7.99 -1.28 -3.95
C TYR A 47 -8.45 -2.74 -3.91
N VAL A 48 -7.54 -3.68 -3.61
CA VAL A 48 -7.87 -5.11 -3.48
C VAL A 48 -8.85 -5.35 -2.32
N GLN A 49 -8.68 -4.66 -1.20
CA GLN A 49 -9.62 -4.75 -0.08
C GLN A 49 -11.02 -4.27 -0.46
N GLN A 50 -11.12 -3.15 -1.17
CA GLN A 50 -12.40 -2.62 -1.66
C GLN A 50 -13.05 -3.57 -2.66
N LEU A 51 -12.28 -4.18 -3.57
CA LEU A 51 -12.79 -5.23 -4.47
C LEU A 51 -13.28 -6.45 -3.68
N HIS A 52 -12.59 -6.84 -2.62
CA HIS A 52 -13.04 -7.94 -1.76
C HIS A 52 -14.39 -7.61 -1.11
N ILE A 53 -14.58 -6.38 -0.63
CA ILE A 53 -15.88 -5.92 -0.10
C ILE A 53 -16.94 -5.94 -1.20
N LEU A 54 -16.63 -5.38 -2.38
CA LEU A 54 -17.54 -5.35 -3.53
C LEU A 54 -18.04 -6.76 -3.89
N VAL A 55 -17.14 -7.73 -3.96
CA VAL A 55 -17.48 -9.11 -4.32
C VAL A 55 -18.26 -9.81 -3.22
N ASN A 56 -17.81 -9.74 -1.97
CA ASN A 56 -18.38 -10.52 -0.87
C ASN A 56 -19.67 -9.93 -0.34
N CYS A 57 -19.76 -8.61 -0.23
CA CYS A 57 -20.90 -7.93 0.37
C CYS A 57 -21.98 -7.56 -0.64
N PHE A 58 -21.64 -7.43 -1.93
CA PHE A 58 -22.61 -7.02 -2.96
C PHE A 58 -22.80 -8.08 -4.04
N LEU A 59 -21.77 -8.41 -4.82
CA LEU A 59 -21.92 -9.31 -5.98
C LEU A 59 -22.46 -10.69 -5.59
N ARG A 60 -21.87 -11.35 -4.59
CA ARG A 60 -22.31 -12.70 -4.18
C ARG A 60 -23.75 -12.69 -3.64
N PRO A 61 -24.13 -11.81 -2.69
CA PRO A 61 -25.52 -11.70 -2.26
C PRO A 61 -26.51 -11.39 -3.39
N LEU A 62 -26.18 -10.48 -4.31
CA LEU A 62 -27.04 -10.15 -5.45
C LEU A 62 -27.20 -11.31 -6.42
N ARG A 63 -26.12 -12.06 -6.70
CA ARG A 63 -26.21 -13.30 -7.48
C ARG A 63 -27.10 -14.34 -6.82
N MET A 64 -27.04 -14.47 -5.50
CA MET A 64 -27.93 -15.37 -4.75
C MET A 64 -29.39 -14.90 -4.84
N ALA A 65 -29.64 -13.60 -4.70
CA ALA A 65 -30.99 -13.03 -4.83
C ALA A 65 -31.58 -13.24 -6.24
N ALA A 66 -30.75 -13.15 -7.29
CA ALA A 66 -31.14 -13.41 -8.66
C ALA A 66 -31.57 -14.88 -8.91
N SER A 67 -31.17 -15.82 -8.06
CA SER A 67 -31.58 -17.23 -8.14
C SER A 67 -32.85 -17.56 -7.32
N SER A 68 -33.51 -16.56 -6.72
CA SER A 68 -34.75 -16.75 -5.97
C SER A 68 -35.94 -17.12 -6.88
N LYS A 69 -36.99 -17.76 -6.33
CA LYS A 69 -38.22 -18.12 -7.06
C LYS A 69 -38.94 -16.92 -7.69
N LYS A 70 -38.80 -15.73 -7.10
CA LYS A 70 -39.25 -14.44 -7.65
C LYS A 70 -38.10 -13.45 -7.46
N PRO A 71 -37.14 -13.39 -8.39
CA PRO A 71 -35.92 -12.63 -8.19
C PRO A 71 -36.20 -11.13 -8.35
N PRO A 72 -35.69 -10.27 -7.46
CA PRO A 72 -35.82 -8.82 -7.59
C PRO A 72 -34.88 -8.23 -8.66
N ILE A 73 -33.88 -9.01 -9.12
CA ILE A 73 -32.88 -8.61 -10.13
C ILE A 73 -32.49 -9.83 -10.98
N GLY A 74 -32.27 -9.64 -12.28
CA GLY A 74 -31.85 -10.71 -13.18
C GLY A 74 -30.36 -11.03 -13.10
N HIS A 75 -29.97 -12.25 -13.52
CA HIS A 75 -28.56 -12.64 -13.61
C HIS A 75 -27.78 -11.79 -14.63
N ASP A 76 -28.41 -11.40 -15.73
CA ASP A 76 -27.80 -10.55 -16.76
C ASP A 76 -27.56 -9.13 -16.25
N ASP A 77 -28.47 -8.59 -15.45
CA ASP A 77 -28.33 -7.26 -14.85
C ASP A 77 -27.15 -7.23 -13.88
N VAL A 78 -27.07 -8.20 -12.96
CA VAL A 78 -25.93 -8.34 -12.03
C VAL A 78 -24.62 -8.50 -12.81
N SER A 79 -24.62 -9.29 -13.88
CA SER A 79 -23.43 -9.47 -14.72
C SER A 79 -23.03 -8.19 -15.46
N SER A 80 -24.00 -7.39 -15.92
CA SER A 80 -23.73 -6.13 -16.61
C SER A 80 -23.16 -5.05 -15.68
N ILE A 81 -23.52 -5.07 -14.40
CA ILE A 81 -23.07 -4.09 -13.40
C ILE A 81 -21.65 -4.40 -12.92
N PHE A 82 -21.32 -5.67 -12.69
CA PHE A 82 -20.08 -6.05 -12.00
C PHE A 82 -19.00 -6.66 -12.90
N LEU A 83 -19.32 -7.10 -14.12
CA LEU A 83 -18.34 -7.65 -15.05
C LEU A 83 -17.96 -6.59 -16.09
N ASN A 84 -16.66 -6.37 -16.25
CA ASN A 84 -16.09 -5.49 -17.26
C ASN A 84 -16.50 -5.98 -18.66
N ARG A 85 -17.53 -5.37 -19.26
CA ARG A 85 -17.86 -5.50 -20.68
C ARG A 85 -17.05 -4.44 -21.43
N TYR A 86 -15.82 -4.79 -21.78
CA TYR A 86 -15.11 -4.11 -22.88
C TYR A 86 -15.38 -4.86 -24.18
#